data_AF-A0A7T2WMI5-F1
#
_entry.id   AF-A0A7T2WMI5-F1
#
_cell.length_a   1.000
_cell.length_b   1.000
_cell.length_c   1.000
_cell.angle_alpha   90.00
_cell.angle_beta   90.00
_cell.angle_gamma   90.00
#
_symmetry.space_group_name_H-M   'P 1'
#
loop_
_entity.id
_entity.type
_entity.pdbx_description
1 polymer ?
#
loop_
_entity_poly.entity_id
_entity_poly.type
_entity_poly.pdbx_seq_one_letter_code
_entity_poly.pdbx_strand_id
1 'polypeptide(L)'
;MSHTSSCETATSYTCKCPCGGARHGGVLIAGLRTTSEATREKAKQWTEPRRWEHASSAAKQSTVNNTVAERRLALTGVITELVSTLIDQVKDEGEIDAVEILAKEISDDIADEFEKRLSNGGPNSKKSRHLWCVVIAAICRVYDEASDAARESIDALTDRTMQLLREATSDSRTDTAEVTDIYRQRTGVARAFEIDEYDWMGALIKKALKAVVAAIKSIGEEATMKYVRLIGAIICPDPDRHPAVVKHCIWPLLNGPFRDALESALAAEMRAWIRNAYVVLPPAPNSQNP
;
A
#
# COMPACT_ATOMS: atom_id res chain seq x y z
N MET A 1 0.32 -23.47 -10.26
CA MET A 1 1.28 -23.83 -9.19
C MET A 1 0.70 -23.33 -7.89
N SER A 2 0.86 -24.12 -6.82
CA SER A 2 0.20 -23.91 -5.54
C SER A 2 0.74 -22.67 -4.83
N HIS A 3 -0.12 -21.68 -4.62
CA HIS A 3 0.14 -20.64 -3.63
C HIS A 3 0.32 -21.31 -2.28
N THR A 4 1.36 -20.92 -1.55
CA THR A 4 1.47 -21.31 -0.15
C THR A 4 0.49 -20.47 0.63
N SER A 5 -0.43 -21.10 1.37
CA SER A 5 -1.36 -20.45 2.31
C SER A 5 -0.67 -19.46 3.27
N SER A 6 0.64 -19.59 3.41
CA SER A 6 1.52 -18.68 4.13
C SER A 6 1.52 -17.23 3.63
N CYS A 7 1.21 -16.94 2.35
CA CYS A 7 1.19 -15.55 1.84
C CYS A 7 -0.12 -14.84 2.19
N GLU A 8 -1.25 -15.54 2.02
CA GLU A 8 -2.60 -15.03 2.28
C GLU A 8 -2.78 -14.63 3.75
N THR A 9 -2.17 -15.40 4.66
CA THR A 9 -2.22 -15.19 6.10
C THR A 9 -0.92 -14.64 6.68
N ALA A 10 0.02 -14.24 5.82
CA ALA A 10 1.35 -13.81 6.22
C ALA A 10 1.28 -12.67 7.24
N THR A 11 1.79 -12.93 8.43
CA THR A 11 2.09 -11.88 9.43
C THR A 11 3.58 -11.53 9.43
N SER A 12 4.38 -12.33 8.72
CA SER A 12 5.81 -12.12 8.59
C SER A 12 6.11 -11.10 7.51
N TYR A 13 7.21 -10.43 7.77
CA TYR A 13 7.65 -9.24 7.07
C TYR A 13 8.71 -9.53 6.02
N THR A 14 9.22 -10.76 6.06
CA THR A 14 10.08 -11.32 5.04
C THR A 14 9.20 -12.07 4.04
N CYS A 15 8.93 -11.43 2.91
CA CYS A 15 8.29 -12.11 1.78
C CYS A 15 9.27 -13.12 1.17
N LYS A 16 8.88 -14.39 1.11
CA LYS A 16 9.64 -15.48 0.45
C LYS A 16 8.97 -15.95 -0.85
N CYS A 17 7.87 -15.30 -1.23
CA CYS A 17 7.03 -15.69 -2.34
C CYS A 17 7.53 -15.01 -3.64
N PRO A 18 7.49 -15.71 -4.79
CA PRO A 18 7.84 -15.13 -6.09
C PRO A 18 6.75 -14.20 -6.65
N CYS A 19 5.75 -13.79 -5.85
CA CYS A 19 4.62 -12.95 -6.27
C CYS A 19 4.89 -11.44 -6.21
N GLY A 20 6.13 -11.01 -5.95
CA GLY A 20 6.47 -9.58 -5.82
C GLY A 20 5.82 -8.87 -4.62
N GLY A 21 5.23 -9.63 -3.70
CA GLY A 21 4.45 -9.12 -2.56
C GLY A 21 2.98 -8.82 -2.90
N ALA A 22 2.54 -8.96 -4.15
CA ALA A 22 1.22 -8.50 -4.58
C ALA A 22 0.04 -9.22 -3.90
N ARG A 23 0.25 -10.41 -3.32
CA ARG A 23 -0.77 -11.17 -2.54
C ARG A 23 -0.54 -11.16 -1.03
N HIS A 24 0.39 -10.34 -0.53
CA HIS A 24 0.59 -10.21 0.90
C HIS A 24 -0.70 -9.67 1.55
N GLY A 25 -1.10 -10.26 2.68
CA GLY A 25 -2.35 -9.90 3.35
C GLY A 25 -3.61 -10.27 2.55
N GLY A 26 -3.54 -11.27 1.66
CA GLY A 26 -4.65 -11.68 0.80
C GLY A 26 -5.96 -11.99 1.54
N VAL A 27 -5.91 -12.44 2.80
CA VAL A 27 -7.12 -12.63 3.64
C VAL A 27 -7.89 -11.32 3.85
N LEU A 28 -7.19 -10.20 3.96
CA LEU A 28 -7.80 -8.88 4.15
C LEU A 28 -8.42 -8.38 2.86
N ILE A 29 -7.70 -8.51 1.74
CA ILE A 29 -8.21 -8.15 0.40
C ILE A 29 -9.46 -8.98 0.08
N ALA A 30 -9.45 -10.28 0.41
CA ALA A 30 -10.61 -11.14 0.23
C ALA A 30 -11.83 -10.68 1.04
N GLY A 31 -11.63 -10.23 2.29
CA GLY A 31 -12.71 -9.68 3.12
C GLY A 31 -13.30 -8.38 2.58
N LEU A 32 -12.48 -7.54 1.94
CA LEU A 32 -12.91 -6.25 1.37
C LEU A 32 -13.76 -6.39 0.10
N ARG A 33 -13.60 -7.47 -0.64
CA ARG A 33 -14.17 -7.65 -1.98
C ARG A 33 -15.31 -8.66 -2.08
N THR A 34 -15.98 -8.94 -0.97
CA THR A 34 -17.01 -10.00 -0.94
C THR A 34 -18.18 -9.63 -0.06
N THR A 35 -19.35 -10.19 -0.36
CA THR A 35 -20.55 -10.20 0.50
C THR A 35 -20.60 -11.43 1.41
N SER A 36 -19.72 -12.42 1.21
CA SER A 36 -19.67 -13.63 2.03
C SER A 36 -19.31 -13.30 3.48
N GLU A 37 -20.27 -13.52 4.39
CA GLU A 37 -20.08 -13.33 5.83
C GLU A 37 -18.93 -14.18 6.36
N ALA A 38 -18.80 -15.44 5.91
CA ALA A 38 -17.71 -16.32 6.32
C ALA A 38 -16.33 -15.78 5.91
N THR A 39 -16.21 -15.18 4.73
CA THR A 39 -14.95 -14.59 4.26
C THR A 39 -14.63 -13.30 5.02
N ARG A 40 -15.63 -12.45 5.26
CA ARG A 40 -15.49 -11.23 6.08
C ARG A 40 -15.08 -11.57 7.51
N GLU A 41 -15.71 -12.57 8.10
CA GLU A 41 -15.41 -13.04 9.45
C GLU A 41 -13.98 -13.58 9.56
N LYS A 42 -13.51 -14.34 8.55
CA LYS A 42 -12.10 -14.77 8.49
C LYS A 42 -11.13 -13.59 8.47
N ALA A 43 -11.44 -12.54 7.71
CA ALA A 43 -10.64 -11.31 7.69
C ALA A 43 -10.67 -10.61 9.06
N LYS A 44 -11.85 -10.49 9.69
CA LYS A 44 -12.01 -9.92 11.03
C LYS A 44 -11.24 -10.67 12.09
N GLN A 45 -11.28 -11.99 12.10
CA GLN A 45 -10.50 -12.82 13.02
C GLN A 45 -8.99 -12.62 12.84
N TRP A 46 -8.54 -12.31 11.62
CA TRP A 46 -7.15 -11.95 11.38
C TRP A 46 -6.82 -10.55 11.90
N THR A 47 -7.68 -9.56 11.68
CA THR A 47 -7.45 -8.17 12.10
C THR A 47 -7.57 -7.99 13.60
N GLU A 48 -8.53 -8.65 14.25
CA GLU A 48 -8.95 -8.40 15.63
C GLU A 48 -7.78 -8.39 16.62
N PRO A 49 -6.94 -9.44 16.76
CA PRO A 49 -5.82 -9.42 17.73
C PRO A 49 -4.70 -8.43 17.38
N ARG A 50 -4.82 -7.72 16.25
CA ARG A 50 -3.82 -6.80 15.70
C ARG A 50 -4.36 -5.39 15.54
N ARG A 51 -5.59 -5.10 15.99
CA ARG A 51 -6.19 -3.76 15.94
C ARG A 51 -5.37 -2.76 16.77
N TRP A 52 -5.44 -1.49 16.40
CA TRP A 52 -4.74 -0.41 17.10
C TRP A 52 -5.11 -0.37 18.57
N GLU A 53 -6.38 -0.61 18.90
CA GLU A 53 -6.85 -0.68 20.28
C GLU A 53 -6.00 -1.62 21.15
N HIS A 54 -5.57 -2.76 20.58
CA HIS A 54 -4.76 -3.78 21.25
C HIS A 54 -3.25 -3.53 21.17
N ALA A 55 -2.79 -2.50 20.44
CA ALA A 55 -1.37 -2.17 20.38
C ALA A 55 -0.88 -1.69 21.76
N SER A 56 0.32 -2.15 22.15
CA SER A 56 0.90 -1.81 23.44
C SER A 56 1.19 -0.31 23.57
N SER A 57 1.19 0.22 24.79
CA SER A 57 1.54 1.63 25.03
C SER A 57 2.91 2.00 24.47
N ALA A 58 3.88 1.07 24.52
CA ALA A 58 5.21 1.27 23.94
C ALA A 58 5.15 1.44 22.41
N ALA A 59 4.33 0.65 21.72
CA ALA A 59 4.13 0.80 20.27
C ALA A 59 3.44 2.14 19.96
N LYS A 60 2.39 2.51 20.71
CA LYS A 60 1.64 3.77 20.54
C LYS A 60 2.44 5.02 20.88
N GLN A 61 3.46 4.91 21.72
CA GLN A 61 4.39 6.00 22.06
C GLN A 61 5.63 6.03 21.16
N SER A 62 5.73 5.11 20.18
CA SER A 62 6.91 5.04 19.33
C SER A 62 7.03 6.27 18.42
N THR A 63 8.25 6.80 18.28
CA THR A 63 8.56 7.97 17.44
C THR A 63 9.53 7.61 16.32
N VAL A 64 9.85 8.58 15.46
CA VAL A 64 10.90 8.44 14.43
C VAL A 64 12.26 8.02 15.02
N ASN A 65 12.53 8.38 16.29
CA ASN A 65 13.78 8.06 16.99
C ASN A 65 13.81 6.65 17.62
N ASN A 66 12.68 5.94 17.66
CA ASN A 66 12.56 4.63 18.29
C ASN A 66 12.86 3.49 17.30
N THR A 67 12.84 2.23 17.77
CA THR A 67 13.21 1.09 16.93
C THR A 67 12.11 0.76 15.90
N VAL A 68 12.53 0.34 14.70
CA VAL A 68 11.66 -0.15 13.61
C VAL A 68 10.65 -1.20 14.09
N ALA A 69 11.07 -2.05 15.03
CA ALA A 69 10.24 -3.11 15.59
C ALA A 69 9.00 -2.60 16.34
N GLU A 70 9.12 -1.46 17.04
CA GLU A 70 8.04 -0.86 17.82
C GLU A 70 7.03 -0.15 16.93
N ARG A 71 7.51 0.63 15.94
CA ARG A 71 6.62 1.33 14.99
C ARG A 71 5.84 0.38 14.09
N ARG A 72 6.43 -0.77 13.77
CA ARG A 72 5.76 -1.84 13.02
C ARG A 72 4.40 -2.22 13.62
N LEU A 73 4.35 -2.42 14.93
CA LEU A 73 3.13 -2.92 15.60
C LEU A 73 2.03 -1.87 15.50
N ALA A 74 2.40 -0.61 15.68
CA ALA A 74 1.52 0.54 15.51
C ALA A 74 0.98 0.63 14.06
N LEU A 75 1.84 0.51 13.03
CA LEU A 75 1.39 0.52 11.63
C LEU A 75 0.47 -0.67 11.28
N THR A 76 0.80 -1.88 11.76
CA THR A 76 -0.11 -3.03 11.60
C THR A 76 -1.45 -2.74 12.26
N GLY A 77 -1.44 -2.14 13.45
CA GLY A 77 -2.63 -1.64 14.16
C GLY A 77 -3.47 -0.67 13.36
N VAL A 78 -2.85 0.33 12.73
CA VAL A 78 -3.57 1.29 11.89
C VAL A 78 -4.22 0.59 10.70
N ILE A 79 -3.48 -0.26 9.98
CA ILE A 79 -3.99 -0.91 8.76
C ILE A 79 -5.17 -1.84 9.10
N THR A 80 -5.06 -2.62 10.17
CA THR A 80 -6.12 -3.56 10.58
C THR A 80 -7.40 -2.85 10.98
N GLU A 81 -7.29 -1.69 11.65
CA GLU A 81 -8.46 -0.86 11.99
C GLU A 81 -9.16 -0.32 10.75
N LEU A 82 -8.40 0.18 9.78
CA LEU A 82 -8.95 0.66 8.51
C LEU A 82 -9.65 -0.47 7.76
N VAL A 83 -9.07 -1.67 7.73
CA VAL A 83 -9.69 -2.84 7.11
C VAL A 83 -10.97 -3.25 7.83
N SER A 84 -10.95 -3.43 9.16
CA SER A 84 -12.14 -3.81 9.93
C SER A 84 -13.27 -2.82 9.73
N THR A 85 -12.96 -1.51 9.83
CA THR A 85 -13.92 -0.43 9.62
C THR A 85 -14.55 -0.51 8.24
N LEU A 86 -13.75 -0.75 7.19
CA LEU A 86 -14.28 -0.81 5.83
C LEU A 86 -15.15 -2.06 5.60
N ILE A 87 -14.78 -3.21 6.15
CA ILE A 87 -15.60 -4.43 6.09
C ILE A 87 -16.98 -4.21 6.71
N ASP A 88 -17.08 -3.41 7.77
CA ASP A 88 -18.34 -3.10 8.45
C ASP A 88 -19.22 -2.08 7.71
N GLN A 89 -18.60 -1.17 6.97
CA GLN A 89 -19.29 -0.11 6.25
C GLN A 89 -19.80 -0.52 4.87
N VAL A 90 -19.09 -1.39 4.17
CA VAL A 90 -19.40 -1.70 2.76
C VAL A 90 -20.57 -2.68 2.68
N LYS A 91 -21.71 -2.15 2.21
CA LYS A 91 -22.97 -2.87 2.04
C LYS A 91 -23.52 -2.82 0.62
N ASP A 92 -22.94 -2.01 -0.25
CA ASP A 92 -23.34 -1.87 -1.65
C ASP A 92 -22.72 -3.00 -2.49
N GLU A 93 -23.56 -3.86 -3.06
CA GLU A 93 -23.12 -4.96 -3.93
C GLU A 93 -22.38 -4.46 -5.18
N GLY A 94 -22.78 -3.32 -5.75
CA GLY A 94 -22.12 -2.71 -6.90
C GLY A 94 -20.73 -2.15 -6.57
N GLU A 95 -20.55 -1.59 -5.36
CA GLU A 95 -19.21 -1.20 -4.87
C GLU A 95 -18.33 -2.45 -4.69
N ILE A 96 -18.88 -3.52 -4.11
CA ILE A 96 -18.16 -4.78 -3.87
C ILE A 96 -17.71 -5.42 -5.19
N ASP A 97 -18.56 -5.49 -6.20
CA ASP A 97 -18.23 -6.07 -7.51
C ASP A 97 -17.08 -5.29 -8.18
N ALA A 98 -17.14 -3.95 -8.15
CA ALA A 98 -16.08 -3.12 -8.70
C ALA A 98 -14.76 -3.29 -7.92
N VAL A 99 -14.84 -3.45 -6.60
CA VAL A 99 -13.68 -3.71 -5.74
C VAL A 99 -13.10 -5.10 -5.98
N GLU A 100 -13.94 -6.10 -6.25
CA GLU A 100 -13.49 -7.44 -6.62
C GLU A 100 -12.67 -7.41 -7.91
N ILE A 101 -13.19 -6.76 -8.95
CA ILE A 101 -12.50 -6.59 -10.23
C ILE A 101 -11.18 -5.84 -10.02
N LEU A 102 -11.22 -4.69 -9.32
CA LEU A 102 -10.04 -3.89 -9.03
C LEU A 102 -8.97 -4.71 -8.29
N ALA A 103 -9.34 -5.35 -7.17
CA ALA A 103 -8.44 -6.14 -6.35
C ALA A 103 -7.87 -7.33 -7.13
N LYS A 104 -8.68 -8.01 -7.93
CA LYS A 104 -8.21 -9.08 -8.80
C LYS A 104 -7.14 -8.58 -9.79
N GLU A 105 -7.40 -7.45 -10.46
CA GLU A 105 -6.50 -6.94 -11.49
C GLU A 105 -5.21 -6.31 -10.95
N ILE A 106 -5.25 -5.67 -9.77
CA ILE A 106 -4.08 -5.01 -9.19
C ILE A 106 -3.32 -5.87 -8.18
N SER A 107 -3.90 -6.98 -7.68
CA SER A 107 -3.22 -7.92 -6.76
C SER A 107 -3.05 -9.29 -7.42
N ASP A 108 -4.13 -9.99 -7.69
CA ASP A 108 -4.05 -11.43 -7.99
C ASP A 108 -3.41 -11.70 -9.35
N ASP A 109 -3.85 -11.00 -10.37
CA ASP A 109 -3.32 -11.10 -11.73
C ASP A 109 -1.87 -10.62 -11.83
N ILE A 110 -1.53 -9.59 -11.07
CA ILE A 110 -0.17 -9.06 -11.01
C ILE A 110 0.75 -10.08 -10.36
N ALA A 111 0.33 -10.65 -9.23
CA ALA A 111 1.06 -11.73 -8.57
C ALA A 111 1.32 -12.91 -9.51
N ASP A 112 0.34 -13.34 -10.30
CA ASP A 112 0.54 -14.43 -11.27
C ASP A 112 1.61 -14.09 -12.32
N GLU A 113 1.61 -12.86 -12.82
CA GLU A 113 2.62 -12.43 -13.80
C GLU A 113 4.02 -12.27 -13.16
N PHE A 114 4.09 -11.81 -11.91
CA PHE A 114 5.33 -11.86 -11.12
C PHE A 114 5.83 -13.30 -10.96
N GLU A 115 4.98 -14.22 -10.53
CA GLU A 115 5.35 -15.62 -10.32
C GLU A 115 5.86 -16.24 -11.62
N LYS A 116 5.18 -15.99 -12.75
CA LYS A 116 5.59 -16.45 -14.08
C LYS A 116 6.95 -15.90 -14.49
N ARG A 117 7.20 -14.61 -14.29
CA ARG A 117 8.45 -13.96 -14.73
C ARG A 117 9.63 -14.26 -13.81
N LEU A 118 9.40 -14.35 -12.50
CA LEU A 118 10.45 -14.60 -11.51
C LEU A 118 10.79 -16.08 -11.34
N SER A 119 9.84 -16.99 -11.59
CA SER A 119 10.10 -18.44 -11.53
C SER A 119 10.88 -18.95 -12.75
N ASN A 120 10.80 -18.25 -13.89
CA ASN A 120 11.43 -18.64 -15.15
C ASN A 120 12.86 -18.07 -15.35
N GLY A 121 13.56 -17.70 -14.28
CA GLY A 121 14.97 -17.27 -14.36
C GLY A 121 15.18 -15.77 -14.58
N GLY A 122 14.30 -14.91 -14.06
CA GLY A 122 14.52 -13.47 -13.97
C GLY A 122 15.81 -13.08 -13.19
N PRO A 123 16.15 -11.77 -13.12
CA PRO A 123 17.45 -11.28 -12.65
C PRO A 123 17.88 -11.96 -11.34
N ASN A 124 18.81 -12.91 -11.46
CA ASN A 124 19.49 -13.67 -10.42
C ASN A 124 18.73 -13.84 -9.09
N SER A 125 18.04 -14.98 -8.90
CA SER A 125 17.71 -15.61 -7.60
C SER A 125 17.04 -14.78 -6.49
N LYS A 126 16.70 -13.50 -6.70
CA LYS A 126 16.11 -12.60 -5.72
C LYS A 126 14.58 -12.80 -5.60
N LYS A 127 14.18 -14.03 -5.27
CA LYS A 127 12.78 -14.48 -5.06
C LYS A 127 12.05 -13.81 -3.87
N SER A 128 12.58 -12.73 -3.31
CA SER A 128 12.15 -12.13 -2.03
C SER A 128 11.92 -10.61 -2.08
N ARG A 129 11.93 -9.98 -3.26
CA ARG A 129 11.69 -8.54 -3.37
C ARG A 129 10.19 -8.25 -3.42
N HIS A 130 9.68 -7.60 -2.37
CA HIS A 130 8.29 -7.15 -2.26
C HIS A 130 8.18 -5.70 -2.77
N LEU A 131 8.15 -5.54 -4.09
CA LEU A 131 8.23 -4.22 -4.72
C LEU A 131 6.86 -3.64 -5.09
N TRP A 132 5.83 -4.48 -5.19
CA TRP A 132 4.54 -4.06 -5.72
C TRP A 132 3.85 -2.99 -4.86
N CYS A 133 4.04 -3.04 -3.54
CA CYS A 133 3.54 -2.00 -2.63
C CYS A 133 4.07 -0.59 -2.96
N VAL A 134 5.34 -0.48 -3.38
CA VAL A 134 5.95 0.80 -3.79
C VAL A 134 5.39 1.25 -5.14
N VAL A 135 5.10 0.32 -6.05
CA VAL A 135 4.44 0.63 -7.33
C VAL A 135 3.04 1.19 -7.10
N ILE A 136 2.23 0.55 -6.24
CA ILE A 136 0.90 1.07 -5.90
C ILE A 136 1.01 2.43 -5.22
N ALA A 137 1.96 2.64 -4.31
CA ALA A 137 2.19 3.95 -3.70
C ALA A 137 2.58 5.03 -4.74
N ALA A 138 3.37 4.68 -5.75
CA ALA A 138 3.71 5.59 -6.85
C ALA A 138 2.47 5.92 -7.72
N ILE A 139 1.61 4.93 -8.00
CA ILE A 139 0.32 5.19 -8.66
C ILE A 139 -0.52 6.16 -7.83
N CYS A 140 -0.67 5.92 -6.53
CA CYS A 140 -1.38 6.84 -5.63
C CYS A 140 -0.79 8.25 -5.68
N ARG A 141 0.53 8.39 -5.67
CA ARG A 141 1.21 9.68 -5.79
C ARG A 141 0.90 10.38 -7.11
N VAL A 142 0.89 9.66 -8.24
CA VAL A 142 0.51 10.24 -9.54
C VAL A 142 -0.91 10.79 -9.49
N TYR A 143 -1.85 10.07 -8.86
CA TYR A 143 -3.22 10.57 -8.68
C TYR A 143 -3.29 11.77 -7.72
N ASP A 144 -2.50 11.80 -6.65
CA ASP A 144 -2.43 12.94 -5.74
C ASP A 144 -1.89 14.21 -6.43
N GLU A 145 -0.95 14.05 -7.38
CA GLU A 145 -0.29 15.15 -8.09
C GLU A 145 -1.02 15.58 -9.38
N ALA A 146 -1.81 14.68 -9.98
CA ALA A 146 -2.55 14.96 -11.20
C ALA A 146 -3.90 15.63 -10.88
N SER A 147 -4.04 16.90 -11.28
CA SER A 147 -5.27 17.68 -11.06
C SER A 147 -6.53 17.11 -11.77
N ASP A 148 -6.37 16.20 -12.75
CA ASP A 148 -7.46 15.50 -13.46
C ASP A 148 -6.92 14.18 -14.07
N ALA A 149 -6.49 13.26 -13.20
CA ALA A 149 -5.88 11.99 -13.59
C ALA A 149 -6.76 11.15 -14.54
N ALA A 150 -8.08 11.31 -14.46
CA ALA A 150 -9.05 10.61 -15.31
C ALA A 150 -9.00 11.03 -16.79
N ARG A 151 -8.41 12.19 -17.11
CA ARG A 151 -8.28 12.71 -18.48
C ARG A 151 -6.90 12.49 -19.08
N GLU A 152 -5.92 12.14 -18.27
CA GLU A 152 -4.62 11.77 -18.79
C GLU A 152 -4.69 10.41 -19.48
N SER A 153 -3.86 10.24 -20.53
CA SER A 153 -3.76 8.94 -21.17
C SER A 153 -3.10 7.94 -20.21
N ILE A 154 -3.52 6.68 -20.30
CA ILE A 154 -2.91 5.59 -19.52
C ILE A 154 -1.39 5.52 -19.77
N ASP A 155 -0.94 5.84 -20.98
CA ASP A 155 0.49 5.85 -21.32
C ASP A 155 1.23 6.97 -20.57
N ALA A 156 0.67 8.19 -20.53
CA ALA A 156 1.25 9.29 -19.77
C ALA A 156 1.32 8.98 -18.25
N LEU A 157 0.26 8.39 -17.69
CA LEU A 157 0.24 7.96 -16.29
C LEU A 157 1.28 6.86 -16.02
N THR A 158 1.46 5.94 -16.98
CA THR A 158 2.48 4.87 -16.88
C THR A 158 3.88 5.46 -16.88
N ASP A 159 4.17 6.39 -17.80
CA ASP A 159 5.47 7.04 -17.91
C ASP A 159 5.82 7.83 -16.66
N ARG A 160 4.86 8.60 -16.12
CA ARG A 160 5.04 9.32 -14.84
C ARG A 160 5.28 8.38 -13.68
N THR A 161 4.51 7.30 -13.58
CA THR A 161 4.71 6.28 -12.52
C THR A 161 6.11 5.67 -12.62
N MET A 162 6.56 5.29 -13.83
CA MET A 162 7.91 4.77 -14.05
C MET A 162 9.00 5.79 -13.72
N GLN A 163 8.78 7.06 -14.05
CA GLN A 163 9.70 8.15 -13.70
C GLN A 163 9.84 8.29 -12.19
N LEU A 164 8.72 8.38 -11.45
CA LEU A 164 8.72 8.48 -9.99
C LEU A 164 9.44 7.30 -9.33
N LEU A 165 9.26 6.09 -9.86
CA LEU A 165 9.95 4.91 -9.36
C LEU A 165 11.46 4.96 -9.63
N ARG A 166 11.90 5.45 -10.80
CA ARG A 166 13.33 5.67 -11.11
C ARG A 166 13.96 6.75 -10.24
N GLU A 167 13.25 7.83 -9.97
CA GLU A 167 13.68 8.90 -9.07
C GLU A 167 13.85 8.37 -7.64
N ALA A 168 12.86 7.61 -7.13
CA ALA A 168 12.96 6.97 -5.82
C ALA A 168 14.16 6.00 -5.71
N THR A 169 14.49 5.28 -6.79
CA THR A 169 15.70 4.45 -6.86
C THR A 169 16.98 5.31 -6.95
N SER A 170 16.94 6.47 -7.59
CA SER A 170 18.10 7.34 -7.83
C SER A 170 18.46 8.23 -6.64
N ASP A 171 17.48 8.78 -5.92
CA ASP A 171 17.69 9.59 -4.70
C ASP A 171 18.31 8.78 -3.56
N SER A 172 18.12 7.45 -3.58
CA SER A 172 18.84 6.55 -2.68
C SER A 172 20.37 6.55 -2.88
N ARG A 173 20.88 7.12 -4.00
CA ARG A 173 22.30 7.12 -4.41
C ARG A 173 23.09 8.37 -4.01
N THR A 174 22.46 9.46 -3.56
CA THR A 174 23.18 10.71 -3.22
C THR A 174 23.37 10.87 -1.71
N ASP A 175 24.59 11.17 -1.27
CA ASP A 175 24.96 11.35 0.16
C ASP A 175 24.21 12.51 0.85
N THR A 176 23.46 13.31 0.11
CA THR A 176 22.74 14.51 0.59
C THR A 176 21.23 14.33 0.72
N ALA A 177 20.65 13.19 0.30
CA ALA A 177 19.20 13.00 0.48
C ALA A 177 18.84 13.00 1.98
N GLU A 178 17.93 13.91 2.36
CA GLU A 178 17.36 13.96 3.71
C GLU A 178 16.91 12.56 4.12
N VAL A 179 17.27 12.17 5.35
CA VAL A 179 17.07 10.82 5.89
C VAL A 179 15.57 10.55 6.03
N THR A 180 14.94 10.17 4.93
CA THR A 180 13.56 9.70 4.87
C THR A 180 13.48 8.19 5.14
N ASP A 181 14.62 7.49 5.08
CA ASP A 181 14.74 6.05 5.30
C ASP A 181 15.59 5.76 6.55
N ILE A 182 14.95 5.25 7.59
CA ILE A 182 15.56 4.95 8.90
C ILE A 182 16.62 3.84 8.78
N TYR A 183 16.61 3.03 7.70
CA TYR A 183 17.67 2.06 7.43
C TYR A 183 19.00 2.70 7.01
N ARG A 184 18.97 3.94 6.50
CA ARG A 184 20.19 4.70 6.18
C ARG A 184 21.03 4.97 7.42
N GLN A 185 20.44 4.97 8.63
CA GLN A 185 21.14 5.25 9.88
C GLN A 185 22.01 4.10 10.41
N ARG A 186 21.86 2.85 9.96
CA ARG A 186 22.56 1.72 10.61
C ARG A 186 23.35 0.78 9.73
N THR A 187 22.96 0.52 8.48
CA THR A 187 23.64 -0.45 7.63
C THR A 187 23.42 -0.08 6.18
N GLY A 188 24.50 0.04 5.40
CA GLY A 188 24.54 0.60 4.05
C GLY A 188 23.31 0.34 3.17
N VAL A 189 22.98 1.36 2.37
CA VAL A 189 21.88 1.47 1.40
C VAL A 189 21.37 0.10 0.95
N ALA A 190 20.29 -0.37 1.56
CA ALA A 190 19.53 -1.47 0.98
C ALA A 190 18.86 -0.91 -0.27
N ARG A 191 19.50 -1.08 -1.45
CA ARG A 191 18.85 -0.82 -2.75
C ARG A 191 17.52 -1.57 -2.75
N ALA A 192 16.39 -0.86 -2.59
CA ALA A 192 15.09 -1.49 -2.50
C ALA A 192 14.84 -2.37 -3.74
N PHE A 193 15.18 -1.87 -4.93
CA PHE A 193 15.29 -2.61 -6.19
C PHE A 193 15.81 -1.64 -7.27
N GLU A 194 16.45 -2.15 -8.32
CA GLU A 194 16.74 -1.38 -9.54
C GLU A 194 15.60 -1.61 -10.52
N ILE A 195 14.74 -0.61 -10.73
CA ILE A 195 13.55 -0.81 -11.57
C ILE A 195 13.91 -1.15 -13.02
N ASP A 196 15.08 -0.72 -13.48
CA ASP A 196 15.60 -1.04 -14.82
C ASP A 196 15.99 -2.53 -14.96
N GLU A 197 16.07 -3.30 -13.87
CA GLU A 197 16.17 -4.78 -13.91
C GLU A 197 14.83 -5.44 -14.34
N TYR A 198 13.74 -4.66 -14.46
CA TYR A 198 12.38 -5.13 -14.77
C TYR A 198 11.83 -4.41 -16.00
N ASP A 199 12.35 -4.72 -17.19
CA ASP A 199 11.90 -4.21 -18.50
C ASP A 199 10.38 -4.35 -18.75
N TRP A 200 9.78 -5.28 -18.03
CA TRP A 200 8.39 -5.67 -18.14
C TRP A 200 7.46 -4.97 -17.13
N MET A 201 8.01 -4.15 -16.23
CA MET A 201 7.28 -3.46 -15.16
C MET A 201 6.27 -2.45 -15.71
N GLY A 202 6.63 -1.71 -16.75
CA GLY A 202 5.74 -0.73 -17.39
C GLY A 202 4.44 -1.36 -17.88
N ALA A 203 4.49 -2.60 -18.38
CA ALA A 203 3.30 -3.32 -18.81
C ALA A 203 2.37 -3.69 -17.63
N LEU A 204 2.93 -3.99 -16.46
CA LEU A 204 2.15 -4.27 -15.25
C LEU A 204 1.54 -3.01 -14.66
N ILE A 205 2.30 -1.92 -14.62
CA ILE A 205 1.80 -0.60 -14.21
C ILE A 205 0.65 -0.18 -15.12
N LYS A 206 0.83 -0.31 -16.44
CA LYS A 206 -0.21 -0.03 -17.43
C LYS A 206 -1.47 -0.87 -17.21
N LYS A 207 -1.32 -2.16 -16.86
CA LYS A 207 -2.46 -3.01 -16.50
C LYS A 207 -3.17 -2.51 -15.24
N ALA A 208 -2.42 -2.22 -14.18
CA ALA A 208 -2.98 -1.71 -12.93
C ALA A 208 -3.70 -0.36 -13.13
N LEU A 209 -3.13 0.58 -13.87
CA LEU A 209 -3.73 1.87 -14.17
C LEU A 209 -5.05 1.73 -14.95
N LYS A 210 -5.15 0.77 -15.88
CA LYS A 210 -6.42 0.48 -16.58
C LYS A 210 -7.49 0.01 -15.61
N ALA A 211 -7.14 -0.87 -14.66
CA ALA A 211 -8.04 -1.35 -13.61
C ALA A 211 -8.54 -0.18 -12.75
N VAL A 212 -7.64 0.70 -12.33
CA VAL A 212 -7.96 1.90 -11.56
C VAL A 212 -8.91 2.80 -12.34
N VAL A 213 -8.59 3.17 -13.59
CA VAL A 213 -9.46 4.03 -14.41
C VAL A 213 -10.83 3.39 -14.67
N ALA A 214 -10.89 2.07 -14.85
CA ALA A 214 -12.16 1.36 -14.98
C ALA A 214 -13.00 1.44 -13.69
N ALA A 215 -12.38 1.23 -12.53
CA ALA A 215 -13.05 1.37 -11.24
C ALA A 215 -13.52 2.81 -10.98
N ILE A 216 -12.72 3.82 -11.34
CA ILE A 216 -13.10 5.24 -11.22
C ILE A 216 -14.41 5.52 -11.98
N LYS A 217 -14.56 4.96 -13.19
CA LYS A 217 -15.78 5.11 -13.98
C LYS A 217 -16.98 4.39 -13.37
N SER A 218 -16.77 3.35 -12.57
CA SER A 218 -17.82 2.52 -11.97
C SER A 218 -18.29 3.03 -10.62
N ILE A 219 -17.36 3.38 -9.72
CA ILE A 219 -17.66 3.72 -8.31
C ILE A 219 -17.17 5.11 -7.91
N GLY A 220 -16.64 5.88 -8.85
CA GLY A 220 -16.08 7.21 -8.59
C GLY A 220 -14.63 7.17 -8.13
N GLU A 221 -13.97 8.32 -8.26
CA GLU A 221 -12.55 8.47 -7.96
C GLU A 221 -12.24 8.29 -6.47
N GLU A 222 -13.03 8.92 -5.62
CA GLU A 222 -12.83 8.86 -4.16
C GLU A 222 -12.92 7.42 -3.63
N ALA A 223 -13.97 6.68 -4.01
CA ALA A 223 -14.14 5.30 -3.61
C ALA A 223 -13.02 4.42 -4.19
N THR A 224 -12.69 4.58 -5.46
CA THR A 224 -11.59 3.80 -6.08
C THR A 224 -10.28 4.03 -5.35
N MET A 225 -9.89 5.28 -5.13
CA MET A 225 -8.60 5.60 -4.49
C MET A 225 -8.57 5.21 -3.01
N LYS A 226 -9.72 5.18 -2.32
CA LYS A 226 -9.84 4.56 -0.99
C LYS A 226 -9.39 3.09 -1.01
N TYR A 227 -9.87 2.29 -1.96
CA TYR A 227 -9.47 0.88 -2.07
C TYR A 227 -8.05 0.67 -2.59
N VAL A 228 -7.61 1.43 -3.61
CA VAL A 228 -6.24 1.32 -4.14
C VAL A 228 -5.21 1.58 -3.03
N ARG A 229 -5.43 2.63 -2.24
CA ARG A 229 -4.58 2.97 -1.10
C ARG A 229 -4.61 1.88 -0.04
N LEU A 230 -5.79 1.37 0.32
CA LEU A 230 -5.90 0.32 1.33
C LEU A 230 -5.23 -0.99 0.88
N ILE A 231 -5.42 -1.39 -0.39
CA ILE A 231 -4.73 -2.54 -0.98
C ILE A 231 -3.22 -2.31 -0.94
N GLY A 232 -2.73 -1.14 -1.36
CA GLY A 232 -1.31 -0.77 -1.30
C GLY A 232 -0.71 -0.87 0.10
N ALA A 233 -1.47 -0.50 1.13
CA ALA A 233 -1.08 -0.65 2.53
C ALA A 233 -1.05 -2.12 2.97
N ILE A 234 -2.09 -2.90 2.62
CA ILE A 234 -2.21 -4.33 2.96
C ILE A 234 -1.08 -5.15 2.35
N ILE A 235 -0.74 -4.93 1.09
CA ILE A 235 0.29 -5.73 0.38
C ILE A 235 1.71 -5.39 0.80
N CYS A 236 1.90 -4.34 1.62
CA CYS A 236 3.21 -3.97 2.12
C CYS A 236 3.53 -4.78 3.39
N PRO A 237 4.48 -5.74 3.33
CA PRO A 237 4.86 -6.48 4.53
C PRO A 237 5.62 -5.61 5.53
N ASP A 238 6.30 -4.54 5.13
CA ASP A 238 7.02 -3.69 6.07
C ASP A 238 6.84 -2.20 5.74
N PRO A 239 5.65 -1.62 6.01
CA PRO A 239 5.37 -0.22 5.67
C PRO A 239 6.30 0.77 6.39
N ASP A 240 6.89 0.40 7.54
CA ASP A 240 7.90 1.23 8.21
C ASP A 240 9.17 1.43 7.36
N ARG A 241 9.50 0.44 6.52
CA ARG A 241 10.64 0.49 5.59
C ARG A 241 10.28 1.11 4.24
N HIS A 242 9.00 1.40 4.00
CA HIS A 242 8.53 2.00 2.76
C HIS A 242 7.73 3.28 3.05
N PRO A 243 8.41 4.41 3.37
CA PRO A 243 7.76 5.68 3.68
C PRO A 243 6.77 6.15 2.61
N ALA A 244 6.99 5.81 1.33
CA ALA A 244 6.05 6.09 0.25
C ALA A 244 4.67 5.43 0.48
N VAL A 245 4.63 4.21 1.01
CA VAL A 245 3.37 3.52 1.37
C VAL A 245 2.69 4.27 2.52
N VAL A 246 3.44 4.69 3.55
CA VAL A 246 2.85 5.48 4.63
C VAL A 246 2.29 6.80 4.11
N LYS A 247 3.06 7.52 3.28
CA LYS A 247 2.73 8.86 2.79
C LYS A 247 1.57 8.86 1.79
N HIS A 248 1.53 7.91 0.85
CA HIS A 248 0.59 7.94 -0.28
C HIS A 248 -0.54 6.90 -0.15
N CYS A 249 -0.39 5.89 0.70
CA CYS A 249 -1.44 4.90 0.94
C CYS A 249 -2.11 5.10 2.30
N ILE A 250 -1.36 5.16 3.40
CA ILE A 250 -1.96 5.13 4.75
C ILE A 250 -2.45 6.52 5.19
N TRP A 251 -1.59 7.54 5.05
CA TRP A 251 -1.89 8.89 5.52
C TRP A 251 -3.14 9.52 4.88
N PRO A 252 -3.37 9.41 3.56
CA PRO A 252 -4.57 9.98 2.95
C PRO A 252 -5.85 9.30 3.41
N LEU A 253 -5.82 8.01 3.76
CA LEU A 253 -7.00 7.30 4.28
C LEU A 253 -7.46 7.90 5.61
N LEU A 254 -6.52 8.17 6.52
CA LEU A 254 -6.80 8.74 7.84
C LEU A 254 -7.20 10.23 7.79
N ASN A 255 -6.81 10.96 6.75
CA ASN A 255 -7.14 12.38 6.59
C ASN A 255 -8.31 12.64 5.63
N GLY A 256 -8.81 11.61 4.97
CA GLY A 256 -9.94 11.67 4.06
C GLY A 256 -11.03 10.68 4.47
N PRO A 257 -11.22 9.56 3.73
CA PRO A 257 -12.42 8.73 3.79
C PRO A 257 -12.67 8.08 5.16
N PHE A 258 -11.65 7.92 6.01
CA PHE A 258 -11.83 7.34 7.35
C PHE A 258 -11.92 8.37 8.48
N ARG A 259 -11.90 9.67 8.16
CA ARG A 259 -11.92 10.73 9.17
C ARG A 259 -13.15 10.66 10.08
N ASP A 260 -14.30 10.36 9.49
CA ASP A 260 -15.59 10.28 10.18
C ASP A 260 -16.03 8.83 10.42
N ALA A 261 -15.38 7.87 9.76
CA ALA A 261 -15.65 6.43 9.86
C ALA A 261 -15.12 5.83 11.17
N LEU A 262 -14.01 6.37 11.68
CA LEU A 262 -13.37 5.96 12.92
C LEU A 262 -13.83 6.87 14.07
N GLU A 263 -13.87 6.32 15.30
CA GLU A 263 -14.09 7.15 16.48
C GLU A 263 -13.08 8.31 16.52
N SER A 264 -13.56 9.53 16.77
CA SER A 264 -12.74 10.74 16.59
C SER A 264 -11.46 10.73 17.43
N ALA A 265 -11.51 10.14 18.63
CA ALA A 265 -10.34 9.98 19.50
C ALA A 265 -9.32 8.99 18.92
N LEU A 266 -9.79 7.82 18.45
CA LEU A 266 -8.98 6.79 17.83
C LEU A 266 -8.28 7.31 16.56
N ALA A 267 -9.04 7.95 15.67
CA ALA A 267 -8.49 8.55 14.45
C ALA A 267 -7.47 9.66 14.74
N ALA A 268 -7.70 10.45 15.80
CA ALA A 268 -6.78 11.50 16.22
C ALA A 268 -5.46 10.92 16.76
N GLU A 269 -5.52 9.85 17.54
CA GLU A 269 -4.34 9.15 18.07
C GLU A 269 -3.48 8.61 16.92
N MET A 270 -4.08 7.88 15.97
CA MET A 270 -3.37 7.34 14.81
C MET A 270 -2.72 8.46 13.96
N ARG A 271 -3.44 9.56 13.72
CA ARG A 271 -2.91 10.71 12.97
C ARG A 271 -1.77 11.42 13.70
N ALA A 272 -1.86 11.56 15.02
CA ALA A 272 -0.78 12.12 15.83
C ALA A 272 0.46 11.22 15.77
N TRP A 273 0.25 9.90 15.90
CA TRP A 273 1.32 8.92 15.84
C TRP A 273 2.06 8.95 14.49
N ILE A 274 1.34 8.89 13.35
CA ILE A 274 1.98 8.92 12.02
C ILE A 274 2.79 10.20 11.81
N ARG A 275 2.28 11.36 12.24
CA ARG A 275 3.01 12.64 12.14
C ARG A 275 4.30 12.66 12.95
N ASN A 276 4.33 11.96 14.09
CA ASN A 276 5.51 11.87 14.95
C ASN A 276 6.49 10.78 14.50
N ALA A 277 5.98 9.75 13.82
CA ALA A 277 6.75 8.60 13.36
C ALA A 277 7.36 8.80 11.97
N TYR A 278 6.74 9.62 11.11
CA TYR A 278 7.16 9.86 9.74
C TYR A 278 7.12 11.34 9.42
N VAL A 279 8.07 11.80 8.60
CA VAL A 279 8.07 13.17 8.04
C VAL A 279 6.99 13.25 6.96
N VAL A 280 5.73 13.27 7.40
CA VAL A 280 4.59 13.54 6.53
C VAL A 280 4.37 15.04 6.55
N LEU A 281 5.03 15.73 5.63
CA LEU A 281 4.78 17.15 5.43
C LEU A 281 3.28 17.35 5.13
N PRO A 282 2.61 18.34 5.74
CA PRO A 282 1.26 18.69 5.32
C PRO A 282 1.26 18.99 3.81
N PRO A 283 0.16 18.69 3.08
CA PRO A 283 0.05 19.13 1.70
C PRO A 283 0.34 20.63 1.63
N ALA A 284 1.17 21.04 0.68
CA ALA A 284 1.48 22.45 0.49
C ALA A 284 0.14 23.21 0.40
N PRO A 285 -0.04 24.32 1.14
CA PRO A 285 -1.26 25.09 1.03
C PRO A 285 -1.42 25.47 -0.45
N ASN A 286 -2.58 25.11 -1.03
CA ASN A 286 -2.93 25.51 -2.39
C ASN A 286 -2.67 27.01 -2.54
N SER A 287 -1.71 27.36 -3.39
CA SER A 287 -1.45 28.73 -3.83
C SER A 287 -2.49 29.17 -4.87
N GLN A 288 -3.75 28.81 -4.63
CA GLN A 288 -4.90 29.22 -5.41
C GLN A 288 -6.07 29.47 -4.47
N ASN A 289 -6.08 30.66 -3.88
CA ASN A 289 -7.23 31.56 -4.02
C ASN A 289 -6.70 33.01 -3.97
N PRO A 290 -7.17 33.89 -4.87
CA PRO A 290 -6.79 35.30 -4.90
C PRO A 290 -7.20 36.07 -3.64
#